data_AF-A0A6J8C090-F1
#
_entry.id   AF-A0A6J8C090-F1
#
_cell.length_a   1.000
_cell.length_b   1.000
_cell.length_c   1.000
_cell.angle_alpha   90.00
_cell.angle_beta   90.00
_cell.angle_gamma   90.00
#
_symmetry.space_group_name_H-M   'P 1'
#
loop_
_entity.id
_entity.type
_entity.pdbx_description
1 polymer ?
#
loop_
_entity_poly.entity_id
_entity_poly.type
_entity_poly.pdbx_seq_one_letter_code
_entity_poly.pdbx_strand_id
1 'polypeptide(L)'
;MEIPVQVEDELLFWLDNIKRVNVKKLDFYSKSTVMVYSDASNVACGAYTVEVNSKIFHQMWNRSEMQLSCTWREMKAIEQSLISFENVFKGRTLKWFTDNHNCVRIVRSGSMKLKLQNLANSVFSVCSQQGISIHVQWIPRSENTLADYVSKMVDHEDWGVSFEFFNFIDEIWGSHTIDRFASHLNTKLPLYNSLFWNASAEAIDAFTQDWSQENNWLVPPIYLVLGVIKHVIA
;
A
#
# COMPACT_ATOMS: atom_id res chain seq x y z
N MET A 1 0.52 8.66 40.23
CA MET A 1 1.06 7.77 39.18
C MET A 1 0.36 8.21 37.92
N GLU A 2 1.03 9.02 37.10
CA GLU A 2 0.43 9.52 35.85
C GLU A 2 0.39 8.38 34.84
N ILE A 3 -0.79 8.17 34.25
CA ILE A 3 -0.97 7.18 33.19
C ILE A 3 -0.24 7.74 31.96
N PRO A 4 0.64 6.97 31.30
CA PRO A 4 1.26 7.42 30.06
C PRO A 4 0.18 7.78 29.03
N VAL A 5 0.33 8.90 28.32
CA VAL A 5 -0.62 9.39 27.31
C VAL A 5 -1.04 8.28 26.32
N GLN A 6 -0.11 7.42 25.93
CA GLN A 6 -0.38 6.30 25.02
C GLN A 6 -1.39 5.28 25.57
N VAL A 7 -1.38 5.05 26.88
CA VAL A 7 -2.31 4.14 27.56
C VAL A 7 -3.67 4.82 27.72
N GLU A 8 -3.69 6.12 27.99
CA GLU A 8 -4.92 6.90 28.03
C GLU A 8 -5.62 6.91 26.66
N ASP A 9 -4.87 7.16 25.58
CA ASP A 9 -5.38 7.11 24.20
C ASP A 9 -5.98 5.73 23.86
N GLU A 10 -5.32 4.64 24.27
CA GLU A 10 -5.83 3.28 24.03
C GLU A 10 -7.10 2.99 24.85
N LEU A 11 -7.16 3.44 26.10
CA LEU A 11 -8.36 3.30 26.93
C LEU A 11 -9.54 4.10 26.39
N LEU A 12 -9.31 5.34 25.96
CA LEU A 12 -10.33 6.19 25.32
C LEU A 12 -10.80 5.57 24.00
N PHE A 13 -9.88 5.07 23.19
CA PHE A 13 -10.24 4.34 21.97
C PHE A 13 -11.19 3.18 22.27
N TRP A 14 -10.85 2.31 23.24
CA TRP A 14 -11.73 1.19 23.59
C TRP A 14 -13.06 1.66 24.18
N LEU A 15 -13.06 2.67 25.06
CA LEU A 15 -14.29 3.22 25.65
C LEU A 15 -15.30 3.65 24.57
N ASP A 16 -14.82 4.36 23.55
CA ASP A 16 -15.67 4.90 22.49
C ASP A 16 -16.04 3.85 21.43
N ASN A 17 -15.19 2.84 21.24
CA ASN A 17 -15.30 1.93 20.09
C ASN A 17 -15.69 0.50 20.44
N ILE A 18 -15.73 0.09 21.72
CA ILE A 18 -15.94 -1.32 22.11
C ILE A 18 -17.20 -1.93 21.48
N LYS A 19 -18.32 -1.20 21.44
CA LYS A 19 -19.57 -1.69 20.82
C LYS A 19 -19.50 -1.75 19.30
N ARG A 20 -18.79 -0.80 18.67
CA ARG A 20 -18.63 -0.70 17.21
C ARG A 20 -17.63 -1.71 16.67
N VAL A 21 -16.59 -2.02 17.43
CA VAL A 21 -15.47 -2.88 17.04
C VAL A 21 -15.75 -4.34 17.41
N ASN A 22 -16.60 -4.59 18.42
CA ASN A 22 -17.06 -5.92 18.79
C ASN A 22 -18.18 -6.44 17.87
N VAL A 23 -17.98 -6.32 16.55
CA VAL A 23 -18.91 -6.78 15.49
C VAL A 23 -18.31 -7.99 14.75
N LYS A 24 -17.35 -8.70 15.38
CA LYS A 24 -16.86 -9.97 14.82
C LYS A 24 -18.02 -10.96 14.78
N LYS A 25 -18.59 -11.15 13.59
CA LYS A 25 -19.48 -12.28 13.32
C LYS A 25 -18.69 -13.55 13.61
N LEU A 26 -19.26 -14.42 14.45
CA LEU A 26 -18.76 -15.76 14.73
C LEU A 26 -18.92 -16.71 13.53
N ASP A 27 -19.33 -16.20 12.36
CA ASP A 27 -19.48 -16.97 11.13
C ASP A 27 -18.11 -17.27 10.52
N PHE A 28 -17.60 -18.43 10.89
CA PHE A 28 -16.65 -19.18 10.09
C PHE A 28 -17.42 -19.89 8.96
N TYR A 29 -16.80 -20.02 7.77
CA TYR A 29 -17.10 -21.05 6.73
C TYR A 29 -17.80 -20.70 5.39
N SER A 30 -17.93 -19.45 4.92
CA SER A 30 -18.27 -19.28 3.48
C SER A 30 -17.82 -18.01 2.76
N LYS A 31 -16.97 -17.17 3.35
CA LYS A 31 -16.43 -16.01 2.63
C LYS A 31 -15.27 -16.44 1.74
N SER A 32 -15.27 -15.97 0.48
CA SER A 32 -14.13 -16.13 -0.44
C SER A 32 -12.83 -15.74 0.26
N THR A 33 -11.93 -16.70 0.43
CA THR A 33 -10.65 -16.47 1.09
C THR A 33 -9.65 -16.00 0.05
N VAL A 34 -9.04 -14.83 0.24
CA VAL A 34 -7.98 -14.37 -0.67
C VAL A 34 -6.64 -14.68 -0.02
N MET A 35 -5.79 -15.44 -0.73
CA MET A 35 -4.41 -15.67 -0.31
C MET A 35 -3.53 -14.51 -0.76
N VAL A 36 -2.80 -13.95 0.20
CA VAL A 36 -1.90 -12.81 0.00
C VAL A 36 -0.54 -13.16 0.56
N TYR A 37 0.51 -12.84 -0.19
CA TYR A 37 1.89 -13.04 0.22
C TYR A 37 2.59 -11.69 0.16
N SER A 38 3.37 -11.36 1.18
CA SER A 38 4.12 -10.11 1.23
C SER A 38 5.55 -10.34 1.67
N ASP A 39 6.43 -9.46 1.22
CA ASP A 39 7.80 -9.38 1.71
C ASP A 39 8.31 -7.93 1.65
N ALA A 40 9.36 -7.66 2.41
CA ALA A 40 10.05 -6.38 2.38
C ALA A 40 11.57 -6.56 2.38
N SER A 41 12.22 -5.93 1.41
CA SER A 41 13.67 -5.84 1.33
C SER A 41 14.19 -4.55 1.96
N ASN A 42 15.48 -4.30 1.78
CA ASN A 42 16.12 -3.03 2.13
C ASN A 42 15.83 -1.89 1.15
N VAL A 43 15.27 -2.18 -0.03
CA VAL A 43 15.03 -1.19 -1.10
C VAL A 43 13.54 -0.94 -1.35
N ALA A 44 12.69 -1.94 -1.19
CA ALA A 44 11.26 -1.85 -1.46
C ALA A 44 10.45 -2.87 -0.64
N CYS A 45 9.13 -2.79 -0.73
CA CYS A 45 8.22 -3.88 -0.36
C CYS A 45 7.38 -4.32 -1.54
N GLY A 46 6.83 -5.54 -1.40
CA GLY A 46 5.92 -6.10 -2.36
C GLY A 46 4.88 -7.00 -1.72
N ALA A 47 3.75 -7.12 -2.39
CA ALA A 47 2.79 -8.17 -2.10
C ALA A 47 2.06 -8.61 -3.37
N TYR A 48 1.60 -9.84 -3.37
CA TYR A 48 0.78 -10.35 -4.47
C TYR A 48 -0.37 -11.20 -3.96
N THR A 49 -1.41 -11.28 -4.78
CA THR A 49 -2.61 -12.09 -4.52
C THR A 49 -2.63 -13.29 -5.46
N VAL A 50 -3.04 -14.47 -4.98
CA VAL A 50 -3.06 -15.70 -5.82
C VAL A 50 -4.39 -15.86 -6.56
N GLU A 51 -5.51 -15.70 -5.86
CA GLU A 51 -6.82 -16.09 -6.40
C GLU A 51 -7.59 -14.96 -7.09
N VAL A 52 -7.23 -13.69 -6.84
CA VAL A 52 -7.98 -12.54 -7.35
C VAL A 52 -7.12 -11.70 -8.28
N ASN A 53 -7.26 -11.96 -9.59
CA ASN A 53 -6.67 -11.17 -10.68
C ASN A 53 -5.13 -11.05 -10.65
N SER A 54 -4.44 -11.89 -9.87
CA SER A 54 -2.98 -11.89 -9.71
C SER A 54 -2.39 -10.50 -9.50
N LYS A 55 -3.09 -9.63 -8.74
CA LYS A 55 -2.64 -8.25 -8.52
C LYS A 55 -1.35 -8.21 -7.73
N ILE A 56 -0.44 -7.33 -8.14
CA ILE A 56 0.85 -7.07 -7.51
C ILE A 56 0.87 -5.64 -6.98
N PHE A 57 1.26 -5.51 -5.72
CA PHE A 57 1.60 -4.26 -5.05
C PHE A 57 3.12 -4.20 -4.95
N HIS A 58 3.68 -3.04 -5.26
CA HIS A 58 5.10 -2.77 -5.07
C HIS A 58 5.30 -1.30 -4.70
N GLN A 59 6.24 -1.06 -3.80
CA GLN A 59 6.54 0.27 -3.32
C GLN A 59 8.00 0.39 -2.90
N MET A 60 8.73 1.30 -3.53
CA MET A 60 10.10 1.63 -3.12
C MET A 60 10.12 2.40 -1.80
N TRP A 61 11.19 2.22 -1.03
CA TRP A 61 11.37 2.96 0.22
C TRP A 61 11.97 4.33 -0.02
N ASN A 62 11.48 5.32 0.72
CA ASN A 62 12.24 6.56 0.86
C ASN A 62 13.47 6.36 1.75
N ARG A 63 14.41 7.32 1.74
CA ARG A 63 15.68 7.23 2.48
C ARG A 63 15.50 6.98 3.98
N SER A 64 14.44 7.49 4.59
CA SER A 64 14.17 7.31 6.02
C SER A 64 13.63 5.90 6.32
N GLU A 65 12.78 5.37 5.45
CA GLU A 65 12.17 4.05 5.58
C GLU A 65 13.17 2.92 5.36
N MET A 66 14.13 3.11 4.44
CA MET A 66 15.22 2.16 4.21
C MET A 66 16.01 1.84 5.48
N GLN A 67 16.15 2.82 6.38
CA GLN A 67 16.92 2.72 7.63
C GLN A 67 16.12 2.09 8.78
N LEU A 68 14.83 1.83 8.59
CA LEU A 68 14.00 1.21 9.62
C LEU A 68 14.21 -0.31 9.66
N SER A 69 13.87 -0.90 10.81
CA SER A 69 14.07 -2.33 11.05
C SER A 69 13.32 -3.20 10.04
N CYS A 70 13.83 -4.40 9.74
CA CYS A 70 13.18 -5.38 8.87
C CYS A 70 11.71 -5.61 9.25
N THR A 71 11.42 -5.81 10.54
CA THR A 71 10.05 -5.98 11.04
C THR A 71 9.15 -4.79 10.77
N TRP A 72 9.68 -3.57 10.82
CA TRP A 72 8.91 -2.38 10.47
C TRP A 72 8.57 -2.36 8.98
N ARG A 73 9.56 -2.64 8.12
CA ARG A 73 9.39 -2.65 6.66
C ARG A 73 8.39 -3.72 6.23
N GLU A 74 8.42 -4.88 6.86
CA GLU A 74 7.45 -5.95 6.58
C GLU A 74 6.05 -5.64 7.13
N MET A 75 5.92 -5.07 8.33
CA MET A 75 4.62 -4.58 8.82
C MET A 75 4.06 -3.50 7.91
N LYS A 76 4.92 -2.62 7.37
CA LYS A 76 4.56 -1.58 6.41
C LYS A 76 4.10 -2.18 5.08
N ALA A 77 4.74 -3.26 4.62
CA ALA A 77 4.30 -4.01 3.44
C ALA A 77 2.87 -4.53 3.61
N ILE A 78 2.52 -5.09 4.78
CA ILE A 78 1.16 -5.53 5.09
C ILE A 78 0.17 -4.36 5.05
N GLU A 79 0.49 -3.26 5.74
CA GLU A 79 -0.36 -2.06 5.79
C GLU A 79 -0.63 -1.50 4.40
N GLN A 80 0.41 -1.22 3.61
CA GLN A 80 0.27 -0.58 2.30
C GLN A 80 -0.43 -1.49 1.29
N SER A 81 -0.19 -2.79 1.36
CA SER A 81 -0.87 -3.77 0.51
C SER A 81 -2.37 -3.87 0.84
N LEU A 82 -2.74 -3.78 2.13
CA LEU A 82 -4.15 -3.75 2.53
C LEU A 82 -4.87 -2.52 1.97
N ILE A 83 -4.23 -1.35 2.02
CA ILE A 83 -4.79 -0.10 1.50
C ILE A 83 -4.87 -0.14 -0.04
N SER A 84 -3.80 -0.58 -0.70
CA SER A 84 -3.73 -0.64 -2.18
C SER A 84 -4.76 -1.58 -2.79
N PHE A 85 -5.17 -2.61 -2.05
CA PHE A 85 -6.16 -3.59 -2.49
C PHE A 85 -7.51 -3.44 -1.78
N GLU A 86 -7.83 -2.26 -1.24
CA GLU A 86 -9.05 -2.01 -0.46
C GLU A 86 -10.31 -2.54 -1.17
N ASN A 87 -10.49 -2.16 -2.45
CA ASN A 87 -11.65 -2.57 -3.25
C ASN A 87 -11.75 -4.09 -3.46
N VAL A 88 -10.61 -4.78 -3.45
CA VAL A 88 -10.55 -6.24 -3.62
C VAL A 88 -10.82 -6.96 -2.30
N PHE A 89 -10.31 -6.42 -1.20
CA PHE A 89 -10.36 -7.07 0.11
C PHE A 89 -11.63 -6.77 0.90
N LYS A 90 -12.34 -5.69 0.59
CA LYS A 90 -13.55 -5.25 1.29
C LYS A 90 -14.53 -6.39 1.55
N GLY A 91 -14.84 -6.61 2.83
CA GLY A 91 -15.78 -7.62 3.32
C GLY A 91 -15.29 -9.07 3.27
N ARG A 92 -14.05 -9.34 2.81
CA ARG A 92 -13.50 -10.69 2.60
C ARG A 92 -12.64 -11.18 3.77
N THR A 93 -12.32 -12.48 3.72
CA THR A 93 -11.35 -13.10 4.60
C THR A 93 -10.01 -13.21 3.87
N LEU A 94 -8.92 -12.79 4.50
CA LEU A 94 -7.58 -12.84 3.94
C LEU A 94 -6.75 -13.87 4.68
N LYS A 95 -6.08 -14.76 3.95
CA LYS A 95 -5.02 -15.60 4.48
C LYS A 95 -3.69 -14.99 4.06
N TRP A 96 -2.99 -14.41 5.02
CA TRP A 96 -1.80 -13.61 4.78
C TRP A 96 -0.54 -14.39 5.13
N PHE A 97 0.41 -14.47 4.21
CA PHE A 97 1.66 -15.18 4.38
C PHE A 97 2.86 -14.22 4.39
N THR A 98 3.75 -14.41 5.36
CA THR A 98 4.99 -13.64 5.58
C THR A 98 6.06 -14.58 6.13
N ASP A 99 7.32 -14.31 5.87
CA ASP A 99 8.45 -15.06 6.42
C ASP A 99 8.97 -14.52 7.77
N ASN A 100 8.27 -13.56 8.39
CA ASN A 100 8.64 -13.00 9.70
C ASN A 100 7.61 -13.29 10.79
N HIS A 101 8.04 -14.10 11.76
CA HIS A 101 7.26 -14.41 12.96
C HIS A 101 6.84 -13.17 13.76
N ASN A 102 7.63 -12.10 13.75
CA ASN A 102 7.27 -10.87 14.46
C ASN A 102 6.04 -10.22 13.86
N CYS A 103 5.90 -10.17 12.53
CA CYS A 103 4.70 -9.62 11.88
C CYS A 103 3.45 -10.42 12.28
N VAL A 104 3.54 -11.75 12.29
CA VAL A 104 2.44 -12.62 12.75
C VAL A 104 2.01 -12.28 14.17
N ARG A 105 2.96 -12.12 15.08
CA ARG A 105 2.68 -11.75 16.47
C ARG A 105 2.06 -10.36 16.58
N ILE A 106 2.64 -9.37 15.89
CA ILE A 106 2.23 -7.98 15.98
C ILE A 106 0.82 -7.77 15.43
N VAL A 107 0.46 -8.40 14.30
CA VAL A 107 -0.91 -8.30 13.77
C VAL A 107 -1.94 -8.95 14.70
N ARG A 108 -1.55 -9.98 15.46
CA ARG A 108 -2.46 -10.68 16.39
C ARG A 108 -2.62 -9.98 17.73
N SER A 109 -1.56 -9.40 18.28
CA SER A 109 -1.53 -8.93 19.67
C SER A 109 -0.92 -7.53 19.87
N GLY A 110 -0.52 -6.84 18.80
CA GLY A 110 0.18 -5.56 18.88
C GLY A 110 1.66 -5.68 19.27
N SER A 111 2.27 -4.54 19.55
CA SER A 111 3.68 -4.37 19.86
C SER A 111 3.88 -3.33 20.97
N MET A 112 4.88 -3.55 21.83
CA MET A 112 5.29 -2.55 22.82
C MET A 112 6.11 -1.41 22.22
N LYS A 113 6.63 -1.58 20.99
CA LYS A 113 7.36 -0.52 20.28
C LYS A 113 6.36 0.39 19.56
N LEU A 114 6.31 1.66 19.93
CA LEU A 114 5.37 2.66 19.41
C LEU A 114 5.26 2.65 17.87
N LYS A 115 6.39 2.66 17.14
CA LYS A 115 6.38 2.63 15.67
C LYS A 115 5.67 1.39 15.08
N LEU A 116 5.84 0.23 15.71
CA LEU A 116 5.19 -1.01 15.28
C LEU A 116 3.75 -1.10 15.76
N GLN A 117 3.44 -0.52 16.93
CA GLN A 117 2.08 -0.41 17.43
C GLN A 117 1.22 0.47 16.53
N ASN A 118 1.78 1.59 16.05
CA ASN A 118 1.10 2.47 15.10
C ASN A 118 0.75 1.72 13.80
N LEU A 119 1.66 0.90 13.28
CA LEU A 119 1.38 0.05 12.11
C LEU A 119 0.32 -1.02 12.42
N ALA A 120 0.39 -1.66 13.59
CA ALA A 120 -0.61 -2.63 14.01
C ALA A 120 -2.01 -2.00 14.13
N ASN A 121 -2.11 -0.81 14.72
CA ASN A 121 -3.34 -0.04 14.84
C ASN A 121 -3.87 0.38 13.47
N SER A 122 -2.99 0.79 12.55
CA SER A 122 -3.36 1.13 11.17
C SER A 122 -3.94 -0.09 10.43
N VAL A 123 -3.24 -1.22 10.46
CA VAL A 123 -3.72 -2.50 9.90
C VAL A 123 -5.08 -2.89 10.50
N PHE A 124 -5.23 -2.79 11.81
CA PHE A 124 -6.48 -3.09 12.51
C PHE A 124 -7.61 -2.16 12.09
N SER A 125 -7.34 -0.86 12.02
CA SER A 125 -8.30 0.17 11.60
C SER A 125 -8.81 -0.07 10.19
N VAL A 126 -7.90 -0.30 9.23
CA VAL A 126 -8.26 -0.65 7.84
C VAL A 126 -9.12 -1.91 7.80
N CYS A 127 -8.71 -2.96 8.53
CA CYS A 127 -9.49 -4.20 8.55
C CYS A 127 -10.90 -4.00 9.15
N SER A 128 -11.00 -3.23 10.24
CA SER A 128 -12.27 -2.95 10.90
C SER A 128 -13.19 -2.11 10.03
N GLN A 129 -12.68 -1.06 9.38
CA GLN A 129 -13.47 -0.16 8.52
C GLN A 129 -13.98 -0.88 7.27
N GLN A 130 -13.16 -1.77 6.69
CA GLN A 130 -13.50 -2.48 5.47
C GLN A 130 -14.17 -3.84 5.69
N GLY A 131 -14.42 -4.23 6.95
CA GLY A 131 -15.00 -5.53 7.28
C GLY A 131 -14.14 -6.72 6.86
N ILE A 132 -12.81 -6.55 6.84
CA ILE A 132 -11.83 -7.55 6.45
C ILE A 132 -11.50 -8.43 7.66
N SER A 133 -11.46 -9.74 7.46
CA SER A 133 -10.95 -10.71 8.44
C SER A 133 -9.58 -11.22 8.02
N ILE A 134 -8.51 -10.69 8.62
CA ILE A 134 -7.14 -11.08 8.29
C ILE A 134 -6.61 -12.21 9.20
N HIS A 135 -6.07 -13.26 8.59
CA HIS A 135 -5.41 -14.37 9.26
C HIS A 135 -3.95 -14.47 8.78
N VAL A 136 -3.03 -13.95 9.58
CA VAL A 136 -1.59 -13.99 9.25
C VAL A 136 -0.97 -15.30 9.70
N GLN A 137 -0.19 -15.91 8.82
CA GLN A 137 0.54 -17.16 9.00
C GLN A 137 2.00 -16.98 8.55
N TRP A 138 2.92 -17.54 9.33
CA TRP A 138 4.32 -17.60 8.95
C TRP A 138 4.55 -18.72 7.94
N ILE A 139 5.41 -18.48 6.95
CA ILE A 139 5.92 -19.49 6.01
C ILE A 139 7.45 -19.43 5.92
N PRO A 140 8.13 -20.55 5.60
CA PRO A 140 9.56 -20.51 5.31
C PRO A 140 9.87 -19.56 4.16
N ARG A 141 11.02 -18.88 4.22
CA ARG A 141 11.47 -17.98 3.15
C ARG A 141 11.59 -18.67 1.79
N SER A 142 11.92 -19.97 1.78
CA SER A 142 11.95 -20.80 0.56
C SER A 142 10.59 -20.95 -0.12
N GLU A 143 9.49 -20.69 0.60
CA GLU A 143 8.12 -20.72 0.08
C GLU A 143 7.60 -19.31 -0.26
N ASN A 144 8.34 -18.24 0.08
CA ASN A 144 7.97 -16.84 -0.17
C ASN A 144 8.74 -16.19 -1.34
N THR A 145 9.19 -17.00 -2.31
CA THR A 145 10.13 -16.57 -3.36
C THR A 145 9.59 -15.46 -4.27
N LEU A 146 8.31 -15.52 -4.65
CA LEU A 146 7.72 -14.49 -5.51
C LEU A 146 7.57 -13.16 -4.78
N ALA A 147 7.18 -13.16 -3.50
CA ALA A 147 7.10 -11.92 -2.73
C ALA A 147 8.49 -11.32 -2.52
N ASP A 148 9.50 -12.16 -2.24
CA ASP A 148 10.90 -11.75 -2.11
C ASP A 148 11.47 -11.19 -3.42
N TYR A 149 11.07 -11.74 -4.56
CA TYR A 149 11.41 -11.17 -5.87
C TYR A 149 10.79 -9.78 -6.05
N VAL A 150 9.48 -9.64 -5.84
CA VAL A 150 8.77 -8.36 -5.97
C VAL A 150 9.36 -7.32 -5.01
N SER A 151 9.62 -7.68 -3.76
CA SER A 151 10.17 -6.76 -2.74
C SER A 151 11.57 -6.24 -3.08
N LYS A 152 12.29 -6.89 -4.01
CA LYS A 152 13.63 -6.49 -4.46
C LYS A 152 13.65 -5.76 -5.80
N MET A 153 12.50 -5.59 -6.45
CA MET A 153 12.42 -4.84 -7.69
C MET A 153 12.79 -3.37 -7.44
N VAL A 154 13.67 -2.84 -8.30
CA VAL A 154 14.08 -1.44 -8.30
C VAL A 154 13.64 -0.85 -9.63
N ASP A 155 12.82 0.19 -9.56
CA ASP A 155 12.46 0.96 -10.74
C ASP A 155 13.55 2.01 -11.00
N HIS A 156 14.37 1.75 -12.02
CA HIS A 156 15.44 2.67 -12.42
C HIS A 156 14.95 3.85 -13.26
N GLU A 157 13.69 3.80 -13.70
CA GLU A 157 13.06 4.79 -14.56
C GLU A 157 12.01 5.62 -13.81
N ASP A 158 11.95 5.50 -12.47
CA ASP A 158 11.15 6.34 -11.55
C ASP A 158 11.80 7.74 -11.38
N TRP A 159 12.05 8.43 -12.50
CA TRP A 159 12.51 9.81 -12.50
C TRP A 159 11.32 10.76 -12.33
N GLY A 160 11.58 12.00 -11.93
CA GLY A 160 10.52 12.99 -11.74
C GLY A 160 11.06 14.40 -11.81
N VAL A 161 10.15 15.36 -11.96
CA VAL A 161 10.49 16.78 -11.88
C VAL A 161 10.42 17.29 -10.43
N SER A 162 11.01 18.46 -10.17
CA SER A 162 10.87 19.14 -8.89
C SER A 162 9.48 19.79 -8.75
N PHE A 163 9.05 20.05 -7.50
CA PHE A 163 7.77 20.74 -7.27
C PHE A 163 7.79 22.18 -7.78
N GLU A 164 8.95 22.85 -7.77
CA GLU A 164 9.11 24.21 -8.30
C GLU A 164 8.82 24.24 -9.81
N PHE A 165 9.34 23.26 -10.56
CA PHE A 165 9.06 23.15 -11.98
C PHE A 165 7.61 22.77 -12.26
N PHE A 166 7.06 21.83 -11.49
CA PHE A 166 5.64 21.47 -11.59
C PHE A 166 4.73 22.67 -11.37
N ASN A 167 4.90 23.41 -10.27
CA ASN A 167 4.10 24.60 -9.94
C ASN A 167 4.24 25.69 -11.01
N PHE A 168 5.45 25.90 -11.54
CA PHE A 168 5.67 26.86 -12.63
C PHE A 168 4.86 26.50 -13.89
N ILE A 169 4.79 25.22 -14.25
CA ILE A 169 3.98 24.79 -15.40
C ILE A 169 2.48 24.85 -15.09
N ASP A 170 2.08 24.48 -13.88
CA ASP A 170 0.69 24.55 -13.39
C ASP A 170 0.13 25.98 -13.48
N GLU A 171 0.96 26.99 -13.17
CA GLU A 171 0.60 28.42 -13.31
C GLU A 171 0.38 28.85 -14.78
N ILE A 172 1.06 28.23 -15.74
CA ILE A 172 1.01 28.62 -17.17
C ILE A 172 -0.12 27.90 -17.89
N TRP A 173 -0.28 26.60 -17.66
CA TRP A 173 -1.22 25.75 -18.41
C TRP A 173 -2.50 25.41 -17.62
N GLY A 174 -2.60 25.90 -16.39
CA GLY A 174 -3.73 25.64 -15.51
C GLY A 174 -3.52 24.38 -14.67
N SER A 175 -4.36 24.26 -13.63
CA SER A 175 -4.19 23.21 -12.62
C SER A 175 -4.39 21.82 -13.20
N HIS A 176 -3.38 20.97 -13.05
CA HIS A 176 -3.43 19.57 -13.46
C HIS A 176 -4.28 18.77 -12.48
N THR A 177 -5.06 17.82 -13.01
CA THR A 177 -6.01 17.02 -12.23
C THR A 177 -5.45 15.65 -11.87
N ILE A 178 -4.51 15.14 -12.65
CA ILE A 178 -3.94 13.80 -12.49
C ILE A 178 -2.49 13.69 -12.96
N ASP A 179 -1.68 12.93 -12.21
CA ASP A 179 -0.28 12.64 -12.53
C ASP A 179 -0.14 11.26 -13.18
N ARG A 180 0.21 11.22 -14.47
CA ARG A 180 0.40 9.96 -15.21
C ARG A 180 1.88 9.58 -15.15
N PHE A 181 2.13 8.29 -14.95
CA PHE A 181 3.48 7.70 -14.86
C PHE A 181 4.25 8.10 -13.60
N ALA A 182 3.56 8.22 -12.47
CA ALA A 182 4.17 8.54 -11.18
C ALA A 182 4.10 7.37 -10.20
N SER A 183 5.01 7.39 -9.24
CA SER A 183 5.01 6.58 -8.03
C SER A 183 4.61 7.43 -6.82
N HIS A 184 4.37 6.76 -5.70
CA HIS A 184 4.12 7.45 -4.42
C HIS A 184 5.27 8.37 -3.96
N LEU A 185 6.48 8.26 -4.52
CA LEU A 185 7.63 9.10 -4.17
C LEU A 185 7.70 10.38 -5.00
N ASN A 186 7.34 10.32 -6.28
CA ASN A 186 7.49 11.44 -7.21
C ASN A 186 6.16 12.07 -7.65
N THR A 187 5.01 11.52 -7.26
CA THR A 187 3.71 12.10 -7.62
C THR A 187 3.61 13.57 -7.19
N LYS A 188 3.06 14.39 -8.07
CA LYS A 188 2.77 15.81 -7.84
C LYS A 188 1.32 16.05 -7.48
N LEU A 189 0.46 15.06 -7.69
CA LEU A 189 -0.97 15.16 -7.49
C LEU A 189 -1.49 14.02 -6.60
N PRO A 190 -2.61 14.24 -5.88
CA PRO A 190 -3.22 13.19 -5.06
C PRO A 190 -3.66 11.97 -5.87
N LEU A 191 -4.11 12.19 -7.11
CA LEU A 191 -4.54 11.15 -8.03
C LEU A 191 -3.42 10.91 -9.06
N TYR A 192 -3.01 9.65 -9.22
CA TYR A 192 -1.95 9.29 -10.15
C TYR A 192 -2.09 7.87 -10.71
N ASN A 193 -1.36 7.57 -11.79
CA ASN A 193 -1.19 6.20 -12.30
C ASN A 193 0.24 5.73 -12.11
N SER A 194 0.40 4.55 -11.52
CA SER A 194 1.69 3.93 -11.22
C SER A 194 1.89 2.62 -11.99
N LEU A 195 3.15 2.18 -12.06
CA LEU A 195 3.51 0.90 -12.68
C LEU A 195 2.89 -0.30 -11.93
N PHE A 196 2.76 -0.19 -10.61
CA PHE A 196 2.17 -1.20 -9.73
C PHE A 196 1.00 -0.60 -8.94
N TRP A 197 0.17 -1.44 -8.32
CA TRP A 197 -0.86 -0.91 -7.42
C TRP A 197 -0.20 -0.23 -6.22
N ASN A 198 -0.67 0.96 -5.86
CA ASN A 198 -0.28 1.71 -4.67
C ASN A 198 -1.53 2.28 -3.98
N ALA A 199 -1.40 2.65 -2.70
CA ALA A 199 -2.50 3.06 -1.83
C ALA A 199 -3.35 4.25 -2.33
N SER A 200 -2.84 5.02 -3.30
CA SER A 200 -3.52 6.19 -3.87
C SER A 200 -3.47 6.24 -5.40
N ALA A 201 -3.04 5.14 -6.03
CA ALA A 201 -3.05 5.04 -7.48
C ALA A 201 -4.47 4.79 -7.99
N GLU A 202 -4.91 5.58 -8.97
CA GLU A 202 -6.18 5.39 -9.67
C GLU A 202 -6.17 4.06 -10.45
N ALA A 203 -5.09 3.82 -11.18
CA ALA A 203 -4.94 2.68 -12.06
C ALA A 203 -3.48 2.27 -12.19
N ILE A 204 -3.29 1.01 -12.59
CA ILE A 204 -2.04 0.52 -13.12
C ILE A 204 -2.02 0.74 -14.63
N ASP A 205 -0.89 1.19 -15.17
CA ASP A 205 -0.71 1.53 -16.59
C ASP A 205 -1.60 2.70 -17.07
N ALA A 206 -0.97 3.87 -17.22
CA ALA A 206 -1.63 5.08 -17.67
C ALA A 206 -2.24 4.98 -19.08
N PHE A 207 -1.72 4.11 -19.97
CA PHE A 207 -2.25 3.94 -21.33
C PHE A 207 -3.63 3.27 -21.38
N THR A 208 -4.06 2.66 -20.28
CA THR A 208 -5.38 2.04 -20.19
C THR A 208 -6.49 3.03 -19.84
N GLN A 209 -6.12 4.28 -19.50
CA GLN A 209 -7.05 5.32 -19.05
C GLN A 209 -7.44 6.26 -20.19
N ASP A 210 -8.66 6.79 -20.10
CA ASP A 210 -9.10 7.90 -20.95
C ASP A 210 -8.51 9.21 -20.42
N TRP A 211 -7.79 9.93 -21.27
CA TRP A 211 -7.11 11.18 -20.91
C TRP A 211 -7.91 12.42 -21.33
N SER A 212 -8.99 12.26 -22.09
CA SER A 212 -9.70 13.35 -22.78
C SER A 212 -10.42 14.33 -21.86
N GLN A 213 -10.80 13.89 -20.65
CA GLN A 213 -11.56 14.70 -19.69
C GLN A 213 -10.68 15.29 -18.57
N GLU A 214 -9.36 15.05 -18.61
CA GLU A 214 -8.44 15.40 -17.53
C GLU A 214 -7.37 16.38 -18.01
N ASN A 215 -6.86 17.22 -17.10
CA ASN A 215 -5.64 17.98 -17.35
C ASN A 215 -4.44 17.14 -16.87
N ASN A 216 -3.84 16.40 -17.79
CA ASN A 216 -2.88 15.35 -17.48
C ASN A 216 -1.47 15.92 -17.30
N TRP A 217 -0.87 15.72 -16.12
CA TRP A 217 0.56 15.87 -15.93
C TRP A 217 1.27 14.58 -16.38
N LEU A 218 2.26 14.69 -17.27
CA LEU A 218 2.87 13.52 -17.94
C LEU A 218 4.38 13.51 -17.74
N VAL A 219 4.90 12.51 -17.01
CA VAL A 219 6.35 12.29 -16.85
C VAL A 219 6.69 10.83 -17.14
N PRO A 220 6.52 10.37 -18.39
CA PRO A 220 6.75 8.97 -18.72
C PRO A 220 8.25 8.62 -18.67
N PRO A 221 8.60 7.37 -18.37
CA PRO A 221 9.90 6.80 -18.73
C PRO A 221 10.28 7.12 -20.19
N ILE A 222 11.57 7.35 -20.45
CA ILE A 222 12.05 7.87 -21.74
C ILE A 222 11.61 6.98 -22.91
N TYR A 223 11.62 5.66 -22.74
CA TYR A 223 11.22 4.72 -23.77
C TYR A 223 9.71 4.75 -24.10
N LEU A 224 8.87 5.29 -23.19
CA LEU A 224 7.43 5.41 -23.37
C LEU A 224 6.99 6.74 -23.99
N VAL A 225 7.88 7.72 -24.15
CA VAL A 225 7.56 9.05 -24.71
C VAL A 225 6.82 8.95 -26.05
N LEU A 226 7.26 8.06 -26.95
CA LEU A 226 6.59 7.86 -28.24
C LEU A 226 5.19 7.25 -28.09
N GLY A 227 4.98 6.39 -27.09
CA GLY A 227 3.67 5.83 -26.76
C GLY A 227 2.74 6.92 -26.24
N VAL A 228 3.24 7.77 -25.34
CA VAL A 228 2.49 8.92 -24.78
C VAL A 228 2.02 9.85 -25.88
N ILE A 229 2.91 10.27 -26.79
CA ILE A 229 2.55 11.15 -27.90
C ILE A 229 1.43 10.52 -28.76
N LYS A 230 1.52 9.22 -29.05
CA LYS A 230 0.47 8.52 -29.82
C LYS A 230 -0.86 8.48 -29.08
N HIS A 231 -0.84 8.27 -27.77
CA HIS A 231 -2.04 8.19 -26.95
C HIS A 231 -2.74 9.54 -26.76
N VAL A 232 -1.98 10.64 -26.67
CA VAL A 232 -2.54 12.01 -26.61
C VAL A 232 -3.23 12.42 -27.92
N ILE A 233 -2.73 11.94 -29.06
CA ILE A 233 -3.24 12.32 -30.39
C ILE A 233 -4.44 11.44 -30.80
N ALA A 234 -4.60 10.26 -30.21
CA ALA A 234 -5.65 9.29 -30.52
C ALA A 234 -7.03 9.77 -30.08
#